data_AF-A0A6P0XJ85-F1
#
_entry.id   AF-A0A6P0XJ85-F1
#
_cell.length_a   1.000
_cell.length_b   1.000
_cell.length_c   1.000
_cell.angle_alpha   90.00
_cell.angle_beta   90.00
_cell.angle_gamma   90.00
#
_symmetry.space_group_name_H-M   'P 1'
#
loop_
_entity.id
_entity.type
_entity.pdbx_description
1 polymer ?
#
loop_
_entity_poly.entity_id
_entity_poly.type
_entity_poly.pdbx_seq_one_letter_code
_entity_poly.pdbx_strand_id
1 'polypeptide(L)' 'MNKNLIWLFVIVSIVFVTGGDSLEFVPQPVQNASLQSRKFIVGLWPDWLKPKNTNERTEDAVKDLESQ' A
#
# COMPACT_ATOMS: atom_id res chain seq x y z
N MET A 1 -9.84 16.84 25.86
CA MET A 1 -9.00 16.78 24.64
C MET A 1 -8.40 18.16 24.41
N ASN A 2 -7.07 18.28 24.36
CA ASN A 2 -6.43 19.59 24.30
C ASN A 2 -6.74 20.28 22.97
N LYS A 3 -7.19 21.54 23.01
CA LYS A 3 -7.56 22.33 21.82
C LYS A 3 -6.46 22.36 20.75
N ASN A 4 -5.21 22.38 21.19
CA ASN A 4 -4.03 22.35 20.32
C ASN A 4 -3.87 20.99 19.60
N LEU A 5 -4.23 19.89 20.28
CA LEU A 5 -4.17 18.54 19.72
C LEU A 5 -5.25 18.33 18.65
N ILE A 6 -6.43 18.91 18.87
CA ILE A 6 -7.55 18.88 17.89
C ILE A 6 -7.16 19.65 16.63
N TRP A 7 -6.60 20.85 16.79
CA TRP A 7 -6.11 21.64 15.66
C TRP A 7 -4.98 20.96 14.89
N LEU A 8 -4.05 20.31 15.60
CA LEU A 8 -3.01 19.48 14.98
C LEU A 8 -3.64 18.38 14.11
N PHE A 9 -4.61 17.64 14.63
CA PHE A 9 -5.27 16.56 13.90
C PHE A 9 -6.01 17.07 12.66
N VAL A 10 -6.68 18.22 12.76
CA VAL A 10 -7.36 18.86 11.62
C VAL A 10 -6.36 19.26 10.55
N ILE A 11 -5.24 19.88 10.92
CA ILE A 11 -4.19 20.28 9.97
C ILE A 11 -3.57 19.06 9.29
N VAL A 12 -3.24 18.01 10.05
CA VAL A 12 -2.70 16.75 9.51
C VAL A 12 -3.70 16.10 8.55
N SER A 13 -4.99 16.10 8.89
CA SER A 13 -6.02 15.53 8.03
C SER A 13 -6.18 16.31 6.73
N ILE A 14 -6.13 17.64 6.78
CA ILE A 14 -6.19 18.49 5.57
C ILE A 14 -4.97 18.21 4.69
N VAL A 15 -3.77 18.20 5.25
CA VAL A 15 -2.52 17.89 4.53
C VAL A 15 -2.55 16.46 3.96
N PHE A 16 -3.12 15.50 4.68
CA PHE A 16 -3.26 14.12 4.21
C PHE A 16 -4.24 14.00 3.04
N VAL A 17 -5.36 14.73 3.06
CA VAL A 17 -6.35 14.69 1.96
C VAL A 17 -5.85 15.46 0.74
N THR A 18 -5.21 16.62 0.92
CA THR A 18 -4.71 17.43 -0.21
C THR A 18 -3.38 16.95 -0.75
N GLY A 19 -2.49 16.43 0.11
CA GLY A 19 -1.21 15.82 -0.26
C GLY A 19 -1.32 14.34 -0.59
N GLY A 20 -2.45 13.68 -0.29
CA GLY A 20 -2.72 12.28 -0.60
C GLY A 20 -2.67 11.99 -2.10
N ASP A 21 -3.18 12.92 -2.92
CA ASP A 21 -3.03 12.87 -4.38
C ASP A 21 -1.57 12.99 -4.83
N SER A 22 -0.70 13.67 -4.07
CA SER A 22 0.75 13.68 -4.34
C SER A 22 1.49 12.43 -3.81
N LEU A 23 0.82 11.61 -3.00
CA LEU A 23 1.27 10.27 -2.60
C LEU A 23 0.80 9.17 -3.56
N GLU A 24 0.30 9.55 -4.74
CA GLU A 24 -0.06 8.65 -5.84
C GLU A 24 1.08 7.69 -6.23
N PHE A 25 2.31 8.01 -5.83
CA PHE A 25 3.45 7.11 -5.85
C PHE A 25 4.10 7.01 -4.47
N VAL A 26 3.62 6.09 -3.64
CA VAL A 26 4.41 5.60 -2.49
C VAL A 26 5.82 5.27 -3.01
N PRO A 27 6.92 5.79 -2.42
CA PRO A 27 8.25 5.54 -2.96
C PRO A 27 8.49 4.04 -3.13
N GLN A 28 9.11 3.63 -4.26
CA GLN A 28 9.48 2.25 -4.53
C GLN A 28 10.04 1.48 -3.31
N PRO A 29 10.91 2.03 -2.44
CA PRO A 29 11.37 1.31 -1.25
C PRO A 29 10.24 0.90 -0.30
N VAL A 30 9.21 1.73 -0.11
CA VAL A 30 8.06 1.44 0.75
C VAL A 30 7.13 0.43 0.08
N GLN A 31 6.94 0.53 -1.25
CA GLN A 31 6.20 -0.48 -2.02
C GLN A 31 6.87 -1.85 -1.92
N ASN A 32 8.19 -1.90 -2.14
CA ASN A 32 8.99 -3.12 -2.07
C ASN A 32 8.97 -3.75 -0.69
N ALA A 33 9.07 -2.94 0.37
CA ALA A 33 8.94 -3.42 1.75
C ALA A 33 7.56 -4.05 1.98
N SER A 34 6.48 -3.40 1.54
CA SER A 34 5.12 -3.95 1.65
C SER A 34 4.98 -5.29 0.92
N LEU A 35 5.47 -5.38 -0.33
CA LEU A 35 5.44 -6.61 -1.13
C LEU A 35 6.27 -7.73 -0.48
N GLN A 36 7.44 -7.41 0.05
CA GLN A 36 8.32 -8.37 0.72
C GLN A 36 7.68 -8.93 1.99
N SER A 37 7.08 -8.09 2.84
CA SER A 37 6.37 -8.53 4.03
C SER A 37 5.19 -9.45 3.69
N ARG A 38 4.41 -9.13 2.65
CA ARG A 38 3.31 -9.99 2.18
C ARG A 38 3.81 -11.35 1.71
N LYS A 39 4.87 -11.38 0.90
CA LYS A 39 5.48 -12.63 0.42
C LYS A 39 6.03 -13.47 1.57
N PHE A 40 6.65 -12.85 2.57
CA PHE A 40 7.12 -13.53 3.76
C PHE A 40 5.96 -14.20 4.53
N ILE A 41 4.90 -13.46 4.84
CA ILE A 41 3.75 -13.99 5.57
C ILE A 41 3.06 -15.12 4.79
N VAL A 42 2.86 -14.94 3.48
CA VAL A 42 2.27 -15.98 2.61
C VAL A 42 3.19 -17.21 2.53
N GLY A 43 4.51 -17.03 2.55
CA GLY A 43 5.49 -18.12 2.54
C GLY A 43 5.52 -18.96 3.83
N LEU A 44 4.93 -18.46 4.92
CA LEU A 44 4.79 -19.22 6.17
C LEU A 44 3.53 -20.11 6.18
N TRP A 45 2.60 -19.92 5.24
CA TRP A 45 1.40 -20.76 5.15
C TRP A 45 1.75 -22.11 4.53
N PRO A 46 1.29 -23.22 5.12
CA PRO A 46 1.44 -24.53 4.49
C PRO A 46 0.62 -24.62 3.20
N ASP A 47 1.08 -25.43 2.24
CA ASP A 47 0.52 -25.46 0.87
C ASP A 47 -0.99 -25.71 0.83
N TRP A 48 -1.52 -26.49 1.77
CA TRP A 48 -2.95 -26.80 1.88
C TRP A 48 -3.82 -25.66 2.41
N LEU A 49 -3.21 -24.60 2.96
CA LEU A 49 -3.91 -23.43 3.47
C LEU A 49 -3.66 -22.19 2.61
N LYS A 50 -2.57 -22.15 1.82
CA LYS A 50 -2.09 -20.97 1.08
C LYS A 50 -3.22 -20.13 0.46
N PRO A 51 -3.30 -18.81 0.74
CA PRO A 51 -4.39 -18.00 0.25
C PRO A 51 -4.25 -17.77 -1.27
N LYS A 52 -5.38 -17.72 -1.98
CA LYS A 52 -5.44 -17.40 -3.41
C LYS A 52 -4.97 -15.96 -3.65
N ASN A 53 -4.17 -15.73 -4.70
CA ASN A 53 -3.79 -14.38 -5.10
C ASN A 53 -4.99 -13.65 -5.73
N THR A 54 -5.50 -12.62 -5.05
CA THR A 54 -6.64 -11.82 -5.53
C THR A 54 -6.23 -10.72 -6.49
N ASN A 55 -4.92 -10.42 -6.58
CA ASN A 55 -4.39 -9.31 -7.36
C ASN A 55 -3.85 -9.74 -8.73
N GLU A 56 -3.96 -11.02 -9.10
CA GLU A 56 -3.47 -11.56 -10.38
C GLU A 56 -3.88 -10.69 -11.57
N ARG A 57 -5.16 -10.29 -11.63
CA ARG A 57 -5.68 -9.42 -12.70
C ARG A 57 -4.95 -8.10 -12.82
N THR A 58 -4.57 -7.51 -11.69
CA THR A 58 -3.85 -6.23 -11.65
C THR A 58 -2.37 -6.43 -12.01
N GLU A 59 -1.75 -7.52 -11.53
CA GLU A 59 -0.37 -7.86 -11.87
C GLU A 59 -0.20 -8.12 -13.37
N ASP A 60 -1.16 -8.78 -14.00
CA ASP A 60 -1.15 -9.03 -15.44
C ASP A 60 -1.33 -7.73 -16.24
N ALA A 61 -2.29 -6.89 -15.84
CA ALA A 61 -2.49 -5.58 -16.46
C ALA A 61 -1.25 -4.67 -16.35
N VAL A 62 -0.52 -4.71 -15.23
CA VAL A 62 0.74 -3.96 -15.06
C VAL A 62 1.83 -4.49 -15.99
N LYS A 63 1.98 -5.82 -16.14
CA LYS A 63 2.95 -6.41 -17.08
C LYS A 63 2.64 -6.07 -18.54
N ASP A 64 1.37 -6.05 -18.91
CA ASP A 64 0.94 -5.66 -20.26
C ASP A 64 1.23 -4.18 -20.56
N LEU A 65 1.27 -3.33 -19.54
CA LEU A 65 1.65 -1.92 -19.66
C LEU A 65 3.17 -1.72 -19.67
N GLU A 66 3.94 -2.50 -18.91
CA GLU A 66 5.41 -2.46 -18.92
C GLU A 66 6.04 -3.06 -20.20
N SER A 67 5.29 -3.89 -20.94
CA SER A 67 5.76 -4.53 -22.17
C SER A 67 5.45 -3.74 -23.45
N GLN A 68 4.81 -2.57 -23.34
CA GLN A 68 4.60 -1.59 -24.42
C GLN A 68 5.69 -0.52 -24.44
#